data_AF-A0A1V6PFT3-F1
#
_entry.id   AF-A0A1V6PFT3-F1
#
_cell.length_a   1.000
_cell.length_b   1.000
_cell.length_c   1.000
_cell.angle_alpha   90.00
_cell.angle_beta   90.00
_cell.angle_gamma   90.00
#
_symmetry.space_group_name_H-M   'P 1'
#
loop_
_entity.id
_entity.type
_entity.pdbx_description
1 polymer ?
#
loop_
_entity_poly.entity_id
_entity_poly.type
_entity_poly.pdbx_seq_one_letter_code
_entity_poly.pdbx_strand_id
1 'polypeptide(L)'
;MVEEGFRLWLKSTPTIANLRLRRAGSIFLLVAFTIAHSLERPRTDGALPRDFAGRSSDSYIATLGGSGEGWPSVSQWIPFTEMFQNNKAIIKAGCVQFGANKVSDEEMSDLSSSIQSVATFSGVDARFILAIVLQESNGCVRVGTTNNGVSNPGLMQSHGGIGSCGNNKKSPCPKSIILQMIKDGTEGTSSGDGLKQCLVKNGGSGATAYYRAARCYNSGSVATSGNLGQGGSTHCYASDVANRLLGWSSGPSTCNEATVGSLSDTQSAGSSSIDVTSLFKPTSVPAKKFTHSTLSSLVTTQYFSNIAQWEPSTASTGKHFSTSCSWPSSITTAAVYPYTIATCLQYATVGSDDYCQKIETAYGISAVQLRDWNPGLDEACTNLWCGYRYCVKA
;
A
#
# COMPACT_ATOMS: atom_id res chain seq x y z
N MET A 1 42.05 10.54 58.80
CA MET A 1 42.83 11.10 57.68
C MET A 1 41.82 11.62 56.69
N VAL A 2 41.39 12.88 56.83
CA VAL A 2 42.11 14.14 56.45
C VAL A 2 41.86 14.37 54.94
N GLU A 3 40.92 15.24 54.54
CA GLU A 3 40.97 16.74 54.54
C GLU A 3 41.88 17.27 53.41
N GLU A 4 41.66 18.44 52.79
CA GLU A 4 40.62 19.50 52.86
C GLU A 4 40.46 20.11 51.44
N GLY A 5 39.55 21.04 51.07
CA GLY A 5 38.50 21.84 51.75
C GLY A 5 37.52 22.35 50.67
N PHE A 6 37.18 23.64 50.43
CA PHE A 6 37.17 24.93 51.17
C PHE A 6 36.69 26.03 50.17
N ARG A 7 35.87 27.06 50.47
CA ARG A 7 35.13 27.54 51.68
C ARG A 7 33.81 28.24 51.27
N LEU A 8 32.85 28.33 52.21
CA LEU A 8 32.01 29.48 52.66
C LEU A 8 31.65 30.62 51.66
N TRP A 9 30.46 31.24 51.69
CA TRP A 9 29.87 31.96 52.86
C TRP A 9 28.32 31.96 52.92
N LEU A 10 27.73 32.83 53.74
CA LEU A 10 26.42 32.63 54.42
C LEU A 10 25.56 33.92 54.53
N LYS A 11 24.31 33.81 55.05
CA LYS A 11 23.39 34.91 55.53
C LYS A 11 22.72 35.78 54.44
N SER A 12 21.56 36.44 54.64
CA SER A 12 20.48 36.34 55.67
C SER A 12 19.18 37.05 55.20
N THR A 13 18.07 36.86 55.92
CA THR A 13 16.75 37.55 55.79
C THR A 13 16.67 38.81 56.70
N PRO A 14 15.53 39.51 57.01
CA PRO A 14 14.11 39.39 56.56
C PRO A 14 13.29 40.74 56.36
N THR A 15 11.96 40.59 56.15
CA THR A 15 10.81 41.40 56.72
C THR A 15 10.21 42.69 56.11
N ILE A 16 8.85 42.72 56.16
CA ILE A 16 7.89 43.83 56.40
C ILE A 16 7.61 44.89 55.30
N ALA A 17 6.36 44.90 54.81
CA ALA A 17 5.42 46.04 54.93
C ALA A 17 3.96 45.65 54.56
N ASN A 18 2.97 46.23 55.23
CA ASN A 18 1.55 46.21 54.84
C ASN A 18 1.14 47.60 54.31
N LEU A 19 0.19 47.68 53.38
CA LEU A 19 -0.87 48.71 53.45
C LEU A 19 -2.15 48.26 52.73
N ARG A 20 -3.24 49.02 52.90
CA ARG A 20 -4.62 48.67 52.53
C ARG A 20 -5.27 49.76 51.65
N LEU A 21 -6.49 49.43 51.18
CA LEU A 21 -7.69 50.30 51.09
C LEU A 21 -8.05 51.01 49.75
N ARG A 22 -9.22 50.58 49.23
CA ARG A 22 -10.35 51.36 48.65
C ARG A 22 -10.36 51.86 47.19
N ARG A 23 -11.45 51.43 46.53
CA ARG A 23 -12.22 52.00 45.42
C ARG A 23 -12.24 53.54 45.30
N ALA A 24 -12.24 54.03 44.06
CA ALA A 24 -13.23 55.00 43.55
C ALA A 24 -13.26 55.03 41.99
N GLY A 25 -14.46 55.30 41.42
CA GLY A 25 -14.72 56.01 40.15
C GLY A 25 -14.30 55.33 38.83
N SER A 26 -15.15 54.86 37.91
CA SER A 26 -16.45 55.30 37.34
C SER A 26 -16.38 56.30 36.18
N ILE A 27 -16.99 55.88 35.05
CA ILE A 27 -17.61 56.67 33.96
C ILE A 27 -16.72 57.14 32.79
N PHE A 28 -16.94 56.46 31.64
CA PHE A 28 -16.99 56.91 30.23
C PHE A 28 -16.19 58.15 29.76
N LEU A 29 -15.46 57.94 28.65
CA LEU A 29 -15.92 58.50 27.38
C LEU A 29 -15.64 57.55 26.20
N LEU A 30 -16.49 57.57 25.18
CA LEU A 30 -16.30 56.86 23.91
C LEU A 30 -15.53 57.74 22.93
N VAL A 31 -14.50 57.19 22.29
CA VAL A 31 -13.99 57.67 20.99
C VAL A 31 -13.86 56.46 20.08
N ALA A 32 -14.75 56.35 19.10
CA ALA A 32 -14.64 55.33 18.06
C ALA A 32 -13.77 55.87 16.93
N PHE A 33 -12.76 55.10 16.52
CA PHE A 33 -12.06 55.30 15.25
C PHE A 33 -11.91 53.97 14.53
N THR A 34 -12.53 53.88 13.34
CA THR A 34 -12.49 52.70 12.49
C THR A 34 -11.21 52.65 11.68
N ILE A 35 -10.34 51.67 11.95
CA ILE A 35 -9.29 51.26 11.01
C ILE A 35 -9.41 49.75 10.84
N ALA A 36 -9.91 49.33 9.69
CA ALA A 36 -9.76 47.95 9.22
C ALA A 36 -8.40 47.83 8.51
N HIS A 37 -7.70 46.71 8.72
CA HIS A 37 -6.75 46.11 7.78
C HIS A 37 -6.49 44.65 8.22
N SER A 38 -6.66 43.70 7.30
CA SER A 38 -6.39 42.28 7.54
C SER A 38 -4.89 41.97 7.41
N LEU A 39 -4.34 41.14 8.31
CA LEU A 39 -3.17 40.30 8.06
C LEU A 39 -3.17 39.08 9.00
N GLU A 40 -3.36 37.88 8.46
CA GLU A 40 -3.05 36.64 9.16
C GLU A 40 -1.54 36.51 9.45
N ARG A 41 -1.20 35.70 10.46
CA ARG A 41 0.11 35.03 10.54
C ARG A 41 -0.09 33.55 10.89
N PRO A 42 0.74 32.64 10.33
CA PRO A 42 0.44 31.21 10.31
C PRO A 42 0.72 30.52 11.65
N ARG A 43 -0.02 29.44 11.90
CA ARG A 43 0.30 28.45 12.93
C ARG A 43 1.23 27.40 12.31
N THR A 44 2.39 27.15 12.92
CA THR A 44 3.35 26.14 12.44
C THR A 44 2.98 24.76 13.00
N ASP A 45 2.19 23.99 12.27
CA ASP A 45 1.95 22.59 12.61
C ASP A 45 3.18 21.74 12.26
N GLY A 46 3.64 20.95 13.24
CA GLY A 46 4.85 20.13 13.12
C GLY A 46 4.64 18.90 12.24
N ALA A 47 4.83 19.05 10.94
CA ALA A 47 4.72 17.94 9.99
C ALA A 47 5.79 16.86 10.26
N LEU A 48 5.33 15.61 10.43
CA LEU A 48 6.19 14.44 10.27
C LEU A 48 6.57 14.28 8.78
N PRO A 49 7.79 13.84 8.44
CA PRO A 49 8.26 13.82 7.06
C PRO A 49 7.46 12.84 6.19
N ARG A 50 6.56 13.39 5.36
CA ARG A 50 5.85 12.69 4.27
C ARG A 50 6.25 13.34 2.94
N ASP A 51 7.31 12.85 2.30
CA ASP A 51 7.87 13.47 1.09
C ASP A 51 7.88 12.53 -0.13
N PHE A 52 6.68 12.02 -0.45
CA PHE A 52 6.39 11.26 -1.67
C PHE A 52 5.10 11.70 -2.36
N ALA A 53 4.16 12.32 -1.63
CA ALA A 53 2.89 12.81 -2.15
C ALA A 53 3.10 14.11 -2.97
N GLY A 54 3.52 13.97 -4.23
CA GLY A 54 3.78 15.10 -5.12
C GLY A 54 4.71 14.84 -6.31
N ARG A 55 5.15 13.59 -6.54
CA ARG A 55 5.96 13.25 -7.71
C ARG A 55 5.13 13.34 -8.99
N SER A 56 5.66 13.99 -10.03
CA SER A 56 5.04 13.94 -11.36
C SER A 56 5.09 12.51 -11.91
N SER A 57 3.97 12.04 -12.45
CA SER A 57 3.83 10.75 -13.12
C SER A 57 4.70 10.61 -14.37
N ASP A 58 5.19 11.73 -14.88
CA ASP A 58 5.87 11.84 -16.18
C ASP A 58 7.42 11.82 -16.03
N SER A 59 7.92 11.54 -14.82
CA SER A 59 9.34 11.52 -14.49
C SER A 59 9.86 10.10 -14.31
N TYR A 60 10.70 9.65 -15.24
CA TYR A 60 11.63 8.54 -15.01
C TYR A 60 12.73 9.02 -14.04
N ILE A 61 13.03 8.27 -12.99
CA ILE A 61 13.82 8.74 -11.85
C ILE A 61 15.31 8.36 -12.00
N ALA A 62 15.58 7.11 -12.37
CA ALA A 62 16.95 6.62 -12.56
C ALA A 62 16.99 5.37 -13.44
N THR A 63 18.05 5.25 -14.24
CA THR A 63 18.41 4.00 -14.91
C THR A 63 19.09 3.09 -13.89
N LEU A 64 18.46 1.95 -13.58
CA LEU A 64 18.86 1.07 -12.48
C LEU A 64 19.69 -0.10 -13.03
N GLY A 65 20.99 -0.09 -12.72
CA GLY A 65 21.96 -1.12 -13.09
C GLY A 65 22.26 -2.10 -11.95
N GLY A 66 23.01 -3.17 -12.24
CA GLY A 66 23.42 -4.15 -11.24
C GLY A 66 22.33 -5.17 -10.88
N SER A 67 22.39 -5.69 -9.65
CA SER A 67 21.71 -6.95 -9.25
C SER A 67 20.39 -6.79 -8.47
N GLY A 68 19.84 -5.58 -8.46
CA GLY A 68 18.69 -5.20 -7.62
C GLY A 68 19.06 -4.78 -6.20
N GLU A 69 20.32 -4.95 -5.77
CA GLU A 69 20.77 -4.49 -4.45
C GLU A 69 20.97 -2.97 -4.43
N GLY A 70 20.59 -2.32 -3.32
CA GLY A 70 20.60 -0.86 -3.21
C GLY A 70 19.54 -0.13 -4.06
N TRP A 71 18.71 -0.88 -4.81
CA TRP A 71 17.56 -0.32 -5.53
C TRP A 71 16.43 0.09 -4.56
N PRO A 72 15.53 0.99 -4.97
CA PRO A 72 14.42 1.48 -4.15
C PRO A 72 13.61 0.37 -3.45
N SER A 73 13.45 0.53 -2.13
CA SER A 73 12.78 -0.45 -1.27
C SER A 73 11.24 -0.40 -1.35
N VAL A 74 10.57 -1.46 -0.89
CA VAL A 74 9.10 -1.65 -0.98
C VAL A 74 8.29 -0.55 -0.28
N SER A 75 8.89 0.14 0.70
CA SER A 75 8.32 1.30 1.40
C SER A 75 8.42 2.62 0.62
N GLN A 76 9.20 2.66 -0.46
CA GLN A 76 9.35 3.80 -1.36
C GLN A 76 8.45 3.70 -2.60
N TRP A 77 7.88 2.51 -2.85
CA TRP A 77 6.91 2.31 -3.92
C TRP A 77 5.57 2.98 -3.54
N ILE A 78 4.98 3.74 -4.46
CA ILE A 78 3.72 4.46 -4.20
C ILE A 78 2.55 3.49 -3.95
N PRO A 79 1.46 3.92 -3.26
CA PRO A 79 0.30 3.06 -3.03
C PRO A 79 -0.36 2.57 -4.32
N PHE A 80 -0.91 1.34 -4.31
CA PHE A 80 -1.58 0.75 -5.48
C PHE A 80 -2.67 1.67 -6.07
N THR A 81 -3.48 2.30 -5.23
CA THR A 81 -4.55 3.22 -5.66
C THR A 81 -4.01 4.42 -6.45
N GLU A 82 -2.87 4.98 -6.01
CA GLU A 82 -2.18 6.10 -6.65
C GLU A 82 -1.54 5.65 -7.98
N MET A 83 -0.81 4.53 -7.96
CA MET A 83 -0.21 3.93 -9.15
C MET A 83 -1.25 3.63 -10.23
N PHE A 84 -2.43 3.13 -9.83
CA PHE A 84 -3.54 2.87 -10.74
C PHE A 84 -4.20 4.16 -11.25
N GLN A 85 -4.32 5.23 -10.44
CA GLN A 85 -4.79 6.53 -10.93
C GLN A 85 -3.83 7.11 -11.97
N ASN A 86 -2.53 7.15 -11.66
CA ASN A 86 -1.49 7.72 -12.53
C ASN A 86 -1.42 7.02 -13.90
N ASN A 87 -1.86 5.76 -13.98
CA ASN A 87 -1.88 4.96 -15.21
C ASN A 87 -3.24 4.89 -15.92
N LYS A 88 -4.34 5.44 -15.36
CA LYS A 88 -5.69 5.33 -15.95
C LYS A 88 -5.77 5.77 -17.41
N ALA A 89 -5.10 6.87 -17.76
CA ALA A 89 -5.10 7.39 -19.13
C ALA A 89 -4.40 6.43 -20.11
N ILE A 90 -3.25 5.88 -19.70
CA ILE A 90 -2.49 4.87 -20.45
C ILE A 90 -3.32 3.61 -20.62
N ILE A 91 -3.90 3.05 -19.55
CA ILE A 91 -4.73 1.85 -19.61
C ILE A 91 -5.95 2.06 -20.53
N LYS A 92 -6.63 3.20 -20.41
CA LYS A 92 -7.81 3.51 -21.24
C LYS A 92 -7.47 3.63 -22.72
N ALA A 93 -6.29 4.14 -23.06
CA ALA A 93 -5.77 4.24 -24.42
C ALA A 93 -5.03 2.98 -24.91
N GLY A 94 -4.59 2.08 -24.02
CA GLY A 94 -3.59 1.04 -24.30
C GLY A 94 -3.97 0.03 -25.36
N CYS A 95 -5.25 -0.10 -25.70
CA CYS A 95 -5.73 -0.96 -26.80
C CYS A 95 -5.78 -0.29 -28.17
N VAL A 96 -5.68 1.04 -28.24
CA VAL A 96 -5.73 1.79 -29.51
C VAL A 96 -4.50 1.48 -30.38
N GLN A 97 -3.32 1.33 -29.77
CA GLN A 97 -2.07 0.94 -30.48
C GLN A 97 -2.18 -0.43 -31.17
N PHE A 98 -3.05 -1.32 -30.69
CA PHE A 98 -3.32 -2.64 -31.28
C PHE A 98 -4.53 -2.62 -32.24
N GLY A 99 -5.08 -1.44 -32.54
CA GLY A 99 -6.27 -1.27 -33.38
C GLY A 99 -7.51 -1.93 -32.77
N ALA A 100 -7.69 -1.82 -31.45
CA ALA A 100 -8.83 -2.36 -30.71
C ALA A 100 -9.53 -1.25 -29.90
N ASN A 101 -10.76 -1.53 -29.46
CA ASN A 101 -11.53 -0.59 -28.65
C ASN A 101 -10.80 -0.21 -27.35
N LYS A 102 -10.95 1.05 -26.93
CA LYS A 102 -10.49 1.54 -25.62
C LYS A 102 -11.06 0.69 -24.48
N VAL A 103 -10.31 0.59 -23.39
CA VAL A 103 -10.77 -0.07 -22.16
C VAL A 103 -11.91 0.75 -21.55
N SER A 104 -13.07 0.14 -21.29
CA SER A 104 -14.21 0.83 -20.67
C SER A 104 -13.97 1.10 -19.17
N ASP A 105 -14.80 1.93 -18.54
CA ASP A 105 -14.63 2.22 -17.11
C ASP A 105 -15.06 1.03 -16.22
N GLU A 106 -15.92 0.16 -16.73
CA GLU A 106 -16.24 -1.16 -16.15
C GLU A 106 -15.04 -2.10 -16.28
N GLU A 107 -14.44 -2.22 -17.47
CA GLU A 107 -13.24 -3.04 -17.69
C GLU A 107 -12.04 -2.56 -16.86
N MET A 108 -11.93 -1.24 -16.64
CA MET A 108 -10.95 -0.61 -15.75
C MET A 108 -11.15 -1.03 -14.29
N SER A 109 -12.41 -1.10 -13.84
CA SER A 109 -12.78 -1.58 -12.50
C SER A 109 -12.53 -3.10 -12.36
N ASP A 110 -12.87 -3.87 -13.40
CA ASP A 110 -12.61 -5.31 -13.48
C ASP A 110 -11.11 -5.63 -13.49
N LEU A 111 -10.28 -4.83 -14.17
CA LEU A 111 -8.82 -4.94 -14.13
C LEU A 111 -8.28 -4.65 -12.72
N SER A 112 -8.67 -3.53 -12.11
CA SER A 112 -8.21 -3.14 -10.77
C SER A 112 -8.58 -4.18 -9.70
N SER A 113 -9.82 -4.69 -9.73
CA SER A 113 -10.30 -5.71 -8.79
C SER A 113 -9.73 -7.10 -9.08
N SER A 114 -9.43 -7.43 -10.35
CA SER A 114 -8.74 -8.68 -10.70
C SER A 114 -7.29 -8.68 -10.21
N ILE A 115 -6.55 -7.57 -10.39
CA ILE A 115 -5.17 -7.44 -9.89
C ILE A 115 -5.13 -7.59 -8.36
N GLN A 116 -6.01 -6.92 -7.63
CA GLN A 116 -6.10 -7.06 -6.17
C GLN A 116 -6.50 -8.48 -5.73
N SER A 117 -7.45 -9.12 -6.42
CA SER A 117 -7.85 -10.51 -6.13
C SER A 117 -6.67 -11.49 -6.29
N VAL A 118 -5.95 -11.41 -7.42
CA VAL A 118 -4.82 -12.30 -7.69
C VAL A 118 -3.62 -11.97 -6.81
N ALA A 119 -3.42 -10.72 -6.40
CA ALA A 119 -2.42 -10.37 -5.38
C ALA A 119 -2.67 -11.15 -4.07
N THR A 120 -3.91 -11.11 -3.57
CA THR A 120 -4.30 -11.80 -2.32
C THR A 120 -4.21 -13.33 -2.43
N PHE A 121 -4.60 -13.93 -3.56
CA PHE A 121 -4.47 -15.39 -3.77
C PHE A 121 -3.02 -15.86 -4.00
N SER A 122 -2.22 -15.09 -4.73
CA SER A 122 -0.86 -15.49 -5.11
C SER A 122 0.17 -15.22 -4.01
N GLY A 123 -0.02 -14.17 -3.22
CA GLY A 123 0.98 -13.61 -2.29
C GLY A 123 1.92 -12.58 -2.94
N VAL A 124 1.64 -12.16 -4.18
CA VAL A 124 2.44 -11.18 -4.94
C VAL A 124 1.85 -9.78 -4.78
N ASP A 125 2.69 -8.77 -4.51
CA ASP A 125 2.24 -7.38 -4.32
C ASP A 125 1.44 -6.84 -5.53
N ALA A 126 0.25 -6.30 -5.28
CA ALA A 126 -0.64 -5.75 -6.32
C ALA A 126 0.02 -4.63 -7.17
N ARG A 127 0.95 -3.86 -6.59
CA ARG A 127 1.73 -2.83 -7.29
C ARG A 127 2.69 -3.46 -8.30
N PHE A 128 3.27 -4.61 -7.95
CA PHE A 128 4.17 -5.36 -8.84
C PHE A 128 3.41 -6.01 -9.99
N ILE A 129 2.26 -6.64 -9.71
CA ILE A 129 1.36 -7.16 -10.77
C ILE A 129 0.97 -6.03 -11.73
N LEU A 130 0.57 -4.86 -11.21
CA LEU A 130 0.25 -3.69 -12.03
C LEU A 130 1.46 -3.19 -12.85
N ALA A 131 2.67 -3.16 -12.28
CA ALA A 131 3.88 -2.78 -13.01
C ALA A 131 4.13 -3.68 -14.23
N ILE A 132 3.94 -4.99 -14.08
CA ILE A 132 4.09 -5.98 -15.15
C ILE A 132 2.97 -5.85 -16.19
N VAL A 133 1.70 -5.72 -15.77
CA VAL A 133 0.55 -5.46 -16.67
C VAL A 133 0.77 -4.22 -17.55
N LEU A 134 1.39 -3.17 -16.99
CA LEU A 134 1.74 -1.96 -17.72
C LEU A 134 2.93 -2.18 -18.67
N GLN A 135 3.97 -2.91 -18.23
CA GLN A 135 5.15 -3.19 -19.06
C GLN A 135 4.85 -4.11 -20.24
N GLU A 136 3.97 -5.10 -20.09
CA GLU A 136 3.63 -6.09 -21.12
C GLU A 136 2.59 -5.59 -22.14
N SER A 137 1.65 -4.73 -21.75
CA SER A 137 0.51 -4.37 -22.62
C SER A 137 -0.01 -2.94 -22.50
N ASN A 138 0.63 -2.08 -21.69
CA ASN A 138 0.04 -0.82 -21.21
C ASN A 138 -1.37 -1.03 -20.61
N GLY A 139 -1.64 -2.20 -20.01
CA GLY A 139 -2.95 -2.58 -19.46
C GLY A 139 -4.04 -2.90 -20.48
N CYS A 140 -3.70 -3.16 -21.75
CA CYS A 140 -4.70 -3.49 -22.76
C CYS A 140 -5.30 -4.90 -22.56
N VAL A 141 -6.56 -4.96 -22.11
CA VAL A 141 -7.32 -6.23 -21.97
C VAL A 141 -7.55 -6.97 -23.30
N ARG A 142 -7.24 -6.34 -24.45
CA ARG A 142 -7.39 -6.87 -25.82
C ARG A 142 -6.03 -6.99 -26.57
N VAL A 143 -4.90 -7.02 -25.85
CA VAL A 143 -3.58 -7.14 -26.46
C VAL A 143 -3.45 -8.44 -27.26
N GLY A 144 -2.73 -8.40 -28.38
CA GLY A 144 -2.47 -9.58 -29.21
C GLY A 144 -1.70 -10.66 -28.46
N THR A 145 -1.81 -11.90 -28.96
CA THR A 145 -0.99 -13.02 -28.48
C THR A 145 0.33 -13.03 -29.24
N THR A 146 1.46 -12.89 -28.56
CA THR A 146 2.77 -13.13 -29.19
C THR A 146 3.06 -14.64 -29.27
N ASN A 147 3.82 -15.07 -30.28
CA ASN A 147 4.21 -16.47 -30.42
C ASN A 147 5.57 -16.61 -31.13
N ASN A 148 6.60 -16.92 -30.34
CA ASN A 148 7.96 -17.21 -30.82
C ASN A 148 8.35 -18.67 -30.50
N GLY A 149 7.42 -19.61 -30.69
CA GLY A 149 7.57 -21.03 -30.35
C GLY A 149 6.71 -21.47 -29.16
N VAL A 150 6.29 -20.52 -28.31
CA VAL A 150 5.22 -20.69 -27.31
C VAL A 150 4.25 -19.52 -27.42
N SER A 151 2.95 -19.81 -27.26
CA SER A 151 1.86 -18.83 -27.24
C SER A 151 1.84 -18.06 -25.93
N ASN A 152 1.94 -16.74 -26.00
CA ASN A 152 2.02 -15.80 -24.88
C ASN A 152 0.84 -14.81 -24.93
N PRO A 153 -0.37 -15.19 -24.50
CA PRO A 153 -1.56 -14.35 -24.64
C PRO A 153 -1.77 -13.35 -23.49
N GLY A 154 -2.62 -12.36 -23.77
CA GLY A 154 -3.30 -11.57 -22.74
C GLY A 154 -2.46 -10.47 -22.07
N LEU A 155 -3.06 -9.84 -21.05
CA LEU A 155 -2.57 -8.62 -20.37
C LEU A 155 -1.10 -8.65 -19.94
N MET A 156 -0.59 -9.83 -19.59
CA MET A 156 0.76 -10.05 -19.07
C MET A 156 1.61 -10.92 -20.02
N GLN A 157 1.17 -11.15 -21.26
CA GLN A 157 1.83 -12.00 -22.27
C GLN A 157 2.27 -13.36 -21.68
N SER A 158 1.39 -13.99 -20.91
CA SER A 158 1.72 -15.06 -19.98
C SER A 158 2.14 -16.33 -20.71
N HIS A 159 3.30 -16.89 -20.38
CA HIS A 159 3.88 -18.03 -21.10
C HIS A 159 2.99 -19.28 -21.06
N GLY A 160 2.39 -19.65 -22.20
CA GLY A 160 1.42 -20.75 -22.28
C GLY A 160 0.06 -20.45 -21.62
N GLY A 161 -0.30 -19.18 -21.48
CA GLY A 161 -1.57 -18.76 -20.88
C GLY A 161 -2.82 -19.18 -21.66
N ILE A 162 -3.98 -19.09 -21.01
CA ILE A 162 -5.31 -19.43 -21.57
C ILE A 162 -6.26 -18.22 -21.61
N GLY A 163 -6.00 -17.17 -20.83
CA GLY A 163 -6.75 -15.92 -20.88
C GLY A 163 -6.43 -15.08 -22.13
N SER A 164 -7.44 -14.77 -22.95
CA SER A 164 -7.31 -13.76 -24.01
C SER A 164 -8.66 -13.18 -24.43
N CYS A 165 -8.71 -11.85 -24.56
CA CYS A 165 -9.72 -11.17 -25.39
C CYS A 165 -9.09 -10.57 -26.66
N GLY A 166 -7.79 -10.75 -26.90
CA GLY A 166 -7.07 -10.15 -28.02
C GLY A 166 -7.33 -10.84 -29.37
N ASN A 167 -7.39 -12.18 -29.37
CA ASN A 167 -7.50 -13.00 -30.58
C ASN A 167 -8.71 -12.64 -31.48
N ASN A 168 -9.78 -12.08 -30.88
CA ASN A 168 -10.96 -11.56 -31.57
C ASN A 168 -11.34 -10.13 -31.12
N LYS A 169 -10.41 -9.42 -30.46
CA LYS A 169 -10.58 -8.04 -29.92
C LYS A 169 -11.89 -7.84 -29.12
N LYS A 170 -12.31 -8.86 -28.37
CA LYS A 170 -13.62 -8.95 -27.69
C LYS A 170 -13.90 -7.69 -26.86
N SER A 171 -15.10 -7.15 -26.99
CA SER A 171 -15.51 -5.88 -26.40
C SER A 171 -16.99 -5.93 -25.96
N PRO A 172 -17.30 -5.79 -24.66
CA PRO A 172 -16.38 -5.80 -23.52
C PRO A 172 -15.68 -7.17 -23.34
N CYS A 173 -14.46 -7.14 -22.83
CA CYS A 173 -13.75 -8.29 -22.31
C CYS A 173 -14.32 -8.66 -20.94
N PRO A 174 -14.87 -9.87 -20.72
CA PRO A 174 -15.49 -10.23 -19.45
C PRO A 174 -14.49 -10.26 -18.28
N LYS A 175 -14.94 -9.84 -17.09
CA LYS A 175 -14.20 -9.94 -15.82
C LYS A 175 -13.47 -11.26 -15.63
N SER A 176 -14.11 -12.39 -15.96
CA SER A 176 -13.51 -13.72 -15.82
C SER A 176 -12.29 -13.95 -16.73
N ILE A 177 -12.26 -13.37 -17.92
CA ILE A 177 -11.11 -13.45 -18.83
C ILE A 177 -10.03 -12.45 -18.39
N ILE A 178 -10.41 -11.26 -17.91
CA ILE A 178 -9.48 -10.30 -17.30
C ILE A 178 -8.78 -10.94 -16.10
N LEU A 179 -9.53 -11.56 -15.20
CA LEU A 179 -9.02 -12.33 -14.06
C LEU A 179 -8.06 -13.42 -14.54
N GLN A 180 -8.46 -14.27 -15.49
CA GLN A 180 -7.61 -15.35 -15.99
C GLN A 180 -6.29 -14.84 -16.59
N MET A 181 -6.30 -13.75 -17.36
CA MET A 181 -5.06 -13.15 -17.90
C MET A 181 -4.10 -12.71 -16.79
N ILE A 182 -4.60 -12.17 -15.67
CA ILE A 182 -3.79 -11.81 -14.51
C ILE A 182 -3.32 -13.05 -13.74
N LYS A 183 -4.18 -14.07 -13.60
CA LYS A 183 -3.82 -15.36 -12.99
C LYS A 183 -2.67 -16.03 -13.73
N ASP A 184 -2.79 -16.19 -15.05
CA ASP A 184 -1.79 -16.87 -15.88
C ASP A 184 -0.39 -16.24 -15.75
N GLY A 185 -0.31 -14.91 -15.63
CA GLY A 185 0.96 -14.20 -15.46
C GLY A 185 1.49 -14.20 -14.03
N THR A 186 0.61 -14.18 -13.02
CA THR A 186 1.02 -14.07 -11.61
C THR A 186 1.24 -15.43 -10.95
N GLU A 187 0.32 -16.36 -11.14
CA GLU A 187 0.36 -17.73 -10.59
C GLU A 187 1.10 -18.72 -11.51
N GLY A 188 1.39 -18.33 -12.75
CA GLY A 188 2.03 -19.17 -13.77
C GLY A 188 1.05 -20.11 -14.48
N THR A 189 1.60 -20.96 -15.33
CA THR A 189 0.82 -21.92 -16.15
C THR A 189 1.36 -23.34 -15.99
N SER A 190 0.78 -24.31 -16.70
CA SER A 190 1.35 -25.66 -16.82
C SER A 190 2.71 -25.70 -17.54
N SER A 191 3.08 -24.62 -18.22
CA SER A 191 4.15 -24.58 -19.21
C SER A 191 5.23 -23.53 -18.90
N GLY A 192 4.98 -22.59 -17.97
CA GLY A 192 5.91 -21.52 -17.64
C GLY A 192 5.71 -20.89 -16.27
N ASP A 193 6.81 -20.36 -15.73
CA ASP A 193 6.86 -19.62 -14.46
C ASP A 193 6.05 -18.32 -14.56
N GLY A 194 5.21 -18.05 -13.55
CA GLY A 194 4.63 -16.74 -13.32
C GLY A 194 5.46 -15.92 -12.31
N LEU A 195 4.97 -14.72 -11.98
CA LEU A 195 5.62 -13.84 -10.99
C LEU A 195 5.89 -14.54 -9.64
N LYS A 196 4.96 -15.40 -9.18
CA LYS A 196 5.09 -16.18 -7.94
C LYS A 196 6.28 -17.14 -7.97
N GLN A 197 6.46 -17.88 -9.06
CA GLN A 197 7.60 -18.78 -9.26
C GLN A 197 8.90 -17.99 -9.39
N CYS A 198 8.89 -16.92 -10.20
CA CYS A 198 10.05 -16.05 -10.38
C CYS A 198 10.54 -15.37 -9.09
N LEU A 199 9.65 -15.04 -8.15
CA LEU A 199 10.00 -14.55 -6.81
C LEU A 199 10.75 -15.60 -5.98
N VAL A 200 10.28 -16.85 -5.96
CA VAL A 200 10.92 -17.94 -5.21
C VAL A 200 12.26 -18.36 -5.84
N LYS A 201 12.31 -18.43 -7.17
CA LYS A 201 13.41 -19.02 -7.97
C LYS A 201 14.72 -18.23 -7.94
N ASN A 202 14.67 -16.90 -7.77
CA ASN A 202 15.84 -16.02 -7.99
C ASN A 202 16.40 -15.36 -6.73
N GLY A 203 15.77 -15.58 -5.57
CA GLY A 203 16.23 -15.10 -4.27
C GLY A 203 16.31 -13.58 -4.13
N GLY A 204 17.12 -13.12 -3.19
CA GLY A 204 17.14 -11.73 -2.72
C GLY A 204 16.15 -11.53 -1.56
N SER A 205 16.01 -10.28 -1.09
CA SER A 205 15.08 -9.91 -0.03
C SER A 205 14.46 -8.54 -0.29
N GLY A 206 13.35 -8.22 0.37
CA GLY A 206 12.65 -6.94 0.18
C GLY A 206 12.31 -6.69 -1.30
N ALA A 207 12.68 -5.51 -1.83
CA ALA A 207 12.43 -5.15 -3.22
C ALA A 207 13.34 -5.91 -4.21
N THR A 208 14.55 -6.29 -3.82
CA THR A 208 15.51 -7.01 -4.69
C THR A 208 14.92 -8.29 -5.26
N ALA A 209 14.13 -9.02 -4.47
CA ALA A 209 13.43 -10.23 -4.92
C ALA A 209 12.44 -9.94 -6.06
N TYR A 210 11.71 -8.82 -5.99
CA TYR A 210 10.78 -8.40 -7.04
C TYR A 210 11.50 -7.93 -8.31
N TYR A 211 12.63 -7.23 -8.20
CA TYR A 211 13.42 -6.81 -9.36
C TYR A 211 14.06 -8.01 -10.08
N ARG A 212 14.52 -9.01 -9.32
CA ARG A 212 14.95 -10.32 -9.85
C ARG A 212 13.79 -11.09 -10.47
N ALA A 213 12.60 -11.04 -9.88
CA ALA A 213 11.41 -11.65 -10.45
C ALA A 213 10.98 -11.01 -11.77
N ALA A 214 11.10 -9.68 -11.93
CA ALA A 214 10.82 -8.98 -13.19
C ALA A 214 11.79 -9.40 -14.31
N ARG A 215 13.10 -9.47 -14.01
CA ARG A 215 14.11 -10.01 -14.93
C ARG A 215 13.79 -11.47 -15.33
N CYS A 216 13.42 -12.30 -14.35
CA CYS A 216 13.00 -13.67 -14.59
C CYS A 216 11.73 -13.76 -15.45
N TYR A 217 10.75 -12.89 -15.27
CA TYR A 217 9.52 -12.90 -16.09
C TYR A 217 9.82 -12.57 -17.56
N ASN A 218 10.69 -11.59 -17.81
CA ASN A 218 11.02 -11.16 -19.18
C ASN A 218 11.95 -12.12 -19.95
N SER A 219 12.81 -12.90 -19.27
CA SER A 219 13.79 -13.79 -19.94
C SER A 219 13.90 -15.22 -19.35
N GLY A 220 12.92 -15.67 -18.58
CA GLY A 220 12.88 -16.97 -17.88
C GLY A 220 13.95 -17.16 -16.78
N SER A 221 14.87 -16.21 -16.66
CA SER A 221 16.15 -16.33 -15.95
C SER A 221 16.77 -14.96 -15.63
N VAL A 222 17.59 -14.92 -14.58
CA VAL A 222 18.56 -13.84 -14.29
C VAL A 222 19.94 -14.29 -14.77
N ALA A 223 20.77 -13.37 -15.27
CA ALA A 223 22.14 -13.66 -15.71
C ALA A 223 23.03 -14.18 -14.54
N THR A 224 24.06 -14.96 -14.85
CA THR A 224 25.00 -15.53 -13.85
C THR A 224 25.81 -14.49 -13.07
N SER A 225 25.95 -13.29 -13.63
CA SER A 225 26.49 -12.10 -12.96
C SER A 225 25.56 -11.50 -11.90
N GLY A 226 24.30 -11.93 -11.86
CA GLY A 226 23.21 -11.32 -11.11
C GLY A 226 22.65 -10.03 -11.74
N ASN A 227 23.27 -9.49 -12.80
CA ASN A 227 22.90 -8.18 -13.36
C ASN A 227 21.55 -8.24 -14.10
N LEU A 228 20.61 -7.36 -13.71
CA LEU A 228 19.25 -7.31 -14.23
C LEU A 228 19.14 -6.60 -15.61
N GLY A 229 20.19 -5.89 -16.02
CA GLY A 229 20.36 -5.41 -17.39
C GLY A 229 20.94 -6.44 -18.36
N GLN A 230 21.29 -7.65 -17.89
CA GLN A 230 21.88 -8.72 -18.69
C GLN A 230 20.91 -9.90 -18.88
N GLY A 231 21.12 -10.67 -19.95
CA GLY A 231 20.26 -11.78 -20.38
C GLY A 231 19.85 -11.62 -21.84
N GLY A 232 18.81 -12.34 -22.25
CA GLY A 232 18.06 -12.06 -23.48
C GLY A 232 16.83 -11.19 -23.20
N SER A 233 15.98 -11.02 -24.22
CA SER A 233 14.78 -10.15 -24.18
C SER A 233 15.13 -8.68 -23.93
N THR A 234 14.26 -7.91 -23.26
CA THR A 234 14.39 -6.47 -23.03
C THR A 234 15.35 -6.21 -21.87
N HIS A 235 16.41 -5.45 -22.10
CA HIS A 235 17.46 -5.19 -21.09
C HIS A 235 16.99 -4.23 -20.00
N CYS A 236 16.25 -3.17 -20.35
CA CYS A 236 15.75 -2.15 -19.42
C CYS A 236 14.57 -2.60 -18.54
N TYR A 237 14.00 -3.78 -18.79
CA TYR A 237 12.74 -4.24 -18.21
C TYR A 237 12.67 -4.10 -16.67
N ALA A 238 13.72 -4.51 -15.96
CA ALA A 238 13.75 -4.41 -14.50
C ALA A 238 13.85 -2.96 -14.00
N SER A 239 14.60 -2.10 -14.70
CA SER A 239 14.71 -0.66 -14.41
C SER A 239 13.37 0.04 -14.65
N ASP A 240 12.70 -0.27 -15.75
CA ASP A 240 11.38 0.29 -16.08
C ASP A 240 10.33 -0.11 -15.05
N VAL A 241 10.24 -1.40 -14.69
CA VAL A 241 9.35 -1.91 -13.64
C VAL A 241 9.62 -1.22 -12.29
N ALA A 242 10.89 -1.00 -11.94
CA ALA A 242 11.26 -0.28 -10.73
C ALA A 242 10.83 1.20 -10.76
N ASN A 243 10.95 1.89 -11.89
CA ASN A 243 10.47 3.27 -12.05
C ASN A 243 8.92 3.34 -11.99
N ARG A 244 8.21 2.37 -12.59
CA ARG A 244 6.74 2.29 -12.49
C ARG A 244 6.25 2.18 -11.05
N LEU A 245 6.93 1.38 -10.23
CA LEU A 245 6.63 1.23 -8.81
C LEU A 245 6.86 2.51 -8.00
N LEU A 246 7.73 3.41 -8.46
CA LEU A 246 7.95 4.74 -7.89
C LEU A 246 6.98 5.82 -8.42
N GLY A 247 6.08 5.46 -9.34
CA GLY A 247 5.01 6.32 -9.86
C GLY A 247 5.14 6.78 -11.30
N TRP A 248 6.21 6.39 -12.02
CA TRP A 248 6.34 6.65 -13.45
C TRP A 248 5.22 5.94 -14.24
N SER A 249 4.44 6.70 -15.00
CA SER A 249 3.38 6.20 -15.88
C SER A 249 3.52 6.66 -17.33
N SER A 250 4.11 7.83 -17.55
CA SER A 250 4.08 8.55 -18.84
C SER A 250 5.45 9.16 -19.19
N GLY A 251 5.64 9.52 -20.47
CA GLY A 251 6.95 9.87 -21.03
C GLY A 251 7.81 8.63 -21.38
N PRO A 252 8.95 8.83 -22.05
CA PRO A 252 9.86 7.75 -22.43
C PRO A 252 10.66 7.24 -21.22
N SER A 253 11.10 5.97 -21.29
CA SER A 253 12.17 5.48 -20.41
C SER A 253 13.49 6.19 -20.74
N THR A 254 14.29 6.52 -19.72
CA THR A 254 15.68 7.01 -19.92
C THR A 254 16.71 5.89 -19.85
N CYS A 255 16.28 4.64 -19.64
CA CYS A 255 17.17 3.50 -19.71
C CYS A 255 17.56 3.20 -21.16
N ASN A 256 18.82 2.86 -21.38
CA ASN A 256 19.37 2.52 -22.68
C ASN A 256 19.67 1.02 -22.74
N GLU A 257 18.92 0.31 -23.60
CA GLU A 257 19.04 -1.14 -23.83
C GLU A 257 20.48 -1.58 -24.11
N ALA A 258 21.26 -0.77 -24.83
CA ALA A 258 22.63 -1.10 -25.22
C ALA A 258 23.67 -0.92 -24.11
N THR A 259 23.34 -0.23 -23.00
CA THR A 259 24.32 0.09 -21.93
C THR A 259 23.89 -0.34 -20.53
N VAL A 260 22.60 -0.56 -20.26
CA VAL A 260 22.14 -0.98 -18.91
C VAL A 260 22.80 -2.27 -18.43
N GLY A 261 23.06 -3.21 -19.36
CA GLY A 261 23.78 -4.45 -19.07
C GLY A 261 25.25 -4.30 -18.69
N SER A 262 25.89 -3.13 -18.89
CA SER A 262 27.25 -2.86 -18.38
C SER A 262 27.27 -2.12 -17.05
N LEU A 263 26.12 -1.67 -16.54
CA LEU A 263 26.04 -0.90 -15.30
C LEU A 263 26.10 -1.84 -14.08
N SER A 264 27.00 -1.54 -13.14
CA SER A 264 27.06 -2.16 -11.81
C SER A 264 26.09 -1.52 -10.80
N ASP A 265 25.75 -0.25 -11.01
CA ASP A 265 25.08 0.63 -10.04
C ASP A 265 23.99 1.50 -10.71
N THR A 266 23.22 2.20 -9.87
CA THR A 266 22.19 3.17 -10.30
C THR A 266 22.81 4.42 -10.96
N GLN A 267 22.27 4.83 -12.10
CA GLN A 267 22.60 6.10 -12.77
C GLN A 267 21.39 7.04 -12.86
N SER A 268 21.55 8.27 -12.37
CA SER A 268 20.52 9.31 -12.30
C SER A 268 20.03 9.76 -13.68
N ALA A 269 18.73 10.01 -13.84
CA ALA A 269 18.13 10.49 -15.08
C ALA A 269 18.35 12.01 -15.36
N GLY A 270 19.62 12.45 -15.38
CA GLY A 270 20.04 13.70 -16.03
C GLY A 270 19.91 15.03 -15.26
N SER A 271 21.06 15.68 -15.05
CA SER A 271 21.32 17.13 -14.85
C SER A 271 20.52 17.98 -13.83
N SER A 272 19.46 17.50 -13.19
CA SER A 272 18.88 18.18 -12.02
C SER A 272 19.53 17.66 -10.73
N SER A 273 19.85 18.55 -9.80
CA SER A 273 20.60 18.23 -8.56
C SER A 273 19.75 17.55 -7.49
N ILE A 274 18.90 16.59 -7.89
CA ILE A 274 18.27 15.65 -6.97
C ILE A 274 19.34 14.61 -6.63
N ASP A 275 19.88 14.66 -5.40
CA ASP A 275 20.78 13.64 -4.90
C ASP A 275 20.01 12.32 -4.72
N VAL A 276 20.02 11.48 -5.75
CA VAL A 276 19.34 10.18 -5.71
C VAL A 276 20.01 9.20 -4.74
N THR A 277 21.25 9.46 -4.29
CA THR A 277 21.83 8.69 -3.18
C THR A 277 21.12 8.99 -1.86
N SER A 278 20.57 10.20 -1.68
CA SER A 278 19.69 10.52 -0.55
C SER A 278 18.31 9.84 -0.66
N LEU A 279 17.78 9.62 -1.87
CA LEU A 279 16.53 8.88 -2.07
C LEU A 279 16.68 7.39 -1.73
N PHE A 280 17.82 6.77 -2.04
CA PHE A 280 18.02 5.32 -1.85
C PHE A 280 18.77 4.95 -0.56
N LYS A 281 19.09 5.93 0.29
CA LYS A 281 19.74 5.69 1.58
C LYS A 281 18.75 5.10 2.59
N PRO A 282 19.00 3.91 3.17
CA PRO A 282 18.12 3.35 4.19
C PRO A 282 18.16 4.26 5.43
N THR A 283 16.99 4.79 5.82
CA THR A 283 16.84 5.60 7.02
C THR A 283 16.92 4.72 8.27
N SER A 284 18.14 4.57 8.79
CA SER A 284 18.40 3.97 10.09
C SER A 284 17.82 4.84 11.22
N VAL A 285 16.51 4.72 11.46
CA VAL A 285 15.84 5.38 12.58
C VAL A 285 16.46 4.86 13.88
N PRO A 286 17.07 5.71 14.73
CA PRO A 286 17.62 5.26 15.99
C PRO A 286 16.50 4.71 16.87
N ALA A 287 16.62 3.46 17.31
CA ALA A 287 15.65 2.85 18.21
C ALA A 287 15.57 3.66 19.51
N LYS A 288 14.49 4.45 19.67
CA LYS A 288 14.22 5.17 20.92
C LYS A 288 14.05 4.14 22.04
N LYS A 289 15.05 4.07 22.93
CA LYS A 289 14.99 3.26 24.15
C LYS A 289 13.81 3.73 24.99
N PHE A 290 12.72 2.95 25.02
CA PHE A 290 11.61 3.16 25.92
C PHE A 290 12.04 2.82 27.35
N THR A 291 12.52 3.82 28.08
CA THR A 291 12.83 3.70 29.51
C THR A 291 11.55 3.43 30.28
N HIS A 292 11.29 2.16 30.60
CA HIS A 292 10.21 1.78 31.51
C HIS A 292 10.56 2.29 32.92
N SER A 293 9.83 3.30 33.38
CA SER A 293 9.90 3.73 34.78
C SER A 293 9.04 2.80 35.62
N THR A 294 9.68 1.85 36.32
CA THR A 294 9.01 0.97 37.26
C THR A 294 8.72 1.71 38.56
N LEU A 295 7.45 1.99 38.85
CA LEU A 295 7.02 2.37 40.20
C LEU A 295 6.37 1.16 40.87
N SER A 296 6.94 0.77 42.01
CA SER A 296 6.50 -0.39 42.79
C SER A 296 5.31 -0.05 43.69
N SER A 297 4.62 -1.10 44.14
CA SER A 297 3.44 -1.03 45.00
C SER A 297 3.68 -0.34 46.35
N LEU A 298 2.72 0.49 46.76
CA LEU A 298 2.32 0.61 48.15
C LEU A 298 0.78 0.60 48.22
N VAL A 299 0.21 -0.52 48.65
CA VAL A 299 -1.21 -0.65 49.00
C VAL A 299 -1.38 -0.43 50.49
N THR A 300 -2.21 0.55 50.86
CA THR A 300 -2.76 0.66 52.22
C THR A 300 -4.23 1.10 52.13
N THR A 301 -5.11 0.35 52.78
CA THR A 301 -6.56 0.56 52.77
C THR A 301 -7.04 1.46 53.92
N GLN A 302 -8.00 2.35 53.68
CA GLN A 302 -9.12 2.52 54.63
C GLN A 302 -10.38 3.19 54.03
N TYR A 303 -11.50 2.47 54.15
CA TYR A 303 -12.88 2.90 54.42
C TYR A 303 -13.64 3.91 53.53
N PHE A 304 -14.66 3.37 52.84
CA PHE A 304 -16.06 3.84 52.75
C PHE A 304 -16.32 5.34 52.99
N SER A 305 -16.86 6.14 52.06
CA SER A 305 -18.20 5.92 51.49
C SER A 305 -18.50 6.87 50.33
N ASN A 306 -18.97 6.34 49.19
CA ASN A 306 -20.17 6.82 48.47
C ASN A 306 -20.39 5.98 47.21
N ILE A 307 -21.59 5.41 47.07
CA ILE A 307 -21.99 4.66 45.87
C ILE A 307 -22.67 5.67 44.93
N ALA A 308 -21.97 6.07 43.88
CA ALA A 308 -22.55 6.79 42.74
C ALA A 308 -22.44 5.89 41.50
N GLN A 309 -23.52 5.80 40.73
CA GLN A 309 -23.61 4.87 39.60
C GLN A 309 -22.73 5.34 38.44
N TRP A 310 -21.67 4.59 38.13
CA TRP A 310 -21.07 4.60 36.80
C TRP A 310 -21.86 3.63 35.92
N GLU A 311 -22.86 4.16 35.21
CA GLU A 311 -23.37 3.49 34.02
C GLU A 311 -22.28 3.51 32.93
N PRO A 312 -22.14 2.47 32.11
CA PRO A 312 -21.20 2.51 30.98
C PRO A 312 -21.64 3.61 30.00
N SER A 313 -20.82 4.65 29.87
CA SER A 313 -21.09 5.82 29.03
C SER A 313 -21.50 5.40 27.61
N THR A 314 -22.63 5.91 27.16
CA THR A 314 -23.38 5.40 26.00
C THR A 314 -22.57 5.38 24.70
N ALA A 315 -22.85 4.37 23.87
CA ALA A 315 -22.21 4.22 22.56
C ALA A 315 -22.49 5.44 21.68
N SER A 316 -21.42 6.07 21.19
CA SER A 316 -21.51 7.04 20.09
C SER A 316 -21.93 6.30 18.82
N THR A 317 -23.11 6.61 18.29
CA THR A 317 -23.66 6.00 17.08
C THR A 317 -22.94 6.51 15.84
N GLY A 318 -21.75 5.94 15.60
CA GLY A 318 -21.02 6.08 14.34
C GLY A 318 -21.94 5.73 13.16
N LYS A 319 -22.03 6.62 12.18
CA LYS A 319 -22.93 6.46 11.03
C LYS A 319 -22.35 5.46 10.03
N HIS A 320 -22.49 4.16 10.32
CA HIS A 320 -22.05 3.07 9.45
C HIS A 320 -22.62 3.24 8.04
N PHE A 321 -21.74 3.18 7.04
CA PHE A 321 -22.12 3.36 5.65
C PHE A 321 -22.62 2.02 5.09
N SER A 322 -23.94 1.82 5.08
CA SER A 322 -24.55 0.59 4.56
C SER A 322 -24.46 0.54 3.03
N THR A 323 -23.36 -0.03 2.52
CA THR A 323 -23.21 -0.38 1.11
C THR A 323 -23.90 -1.71 0.81
N SER A 324 -25.15 -1.63 0.34
CA SER A 324 -25.90 -2.80 -0.13
C SER A 324 -25.27 -3.42 -1.38
N CYS A 325 -25.36 -4.73 -1.49
CA CYS A 325 -24.86 -5.50 -2.64
C CYS A 325 -25.96 -6.42 -3.20
N SER A 326 -26.05 -6.52 -4.53
CA SER A 326 -27.14 -7.22 -5.21
C SER A 326 -26.91 -8.73 -5.31
N TRP A 327 -27.87 -9.52 -4.83
CA TRP A 327 -27.85 -10.98 -4.89
C TRP A 327 -28.07 -11.51 -6.32
N PRO A 328 -27.27 -12.49 -6.81
CA PRO A 328 -27.62 -13.31 -7.96
C PRO A 328 -28.55 -14.45 -7.52
N SER A 329 -29.81 -14.42 -7.95
CA SER A 329 -30.93 -15.25 -7.44
C SER A 329 -30.87 -16.77 -7.71
N SER A 330 -29.70 -17.35 -8.00
CA SER A 330 -29.57 -18.69 -8.61
C SER A 330 -28.47 -19.60 -8.02
N ILE A 331 -27.93 -19.29 -6.84
CA ILE A 331 -26.92 -20.13 -6.17
C ILE A 331 -27.56 -20.84 -4.96
N THR A 332 -27.88 -22.13 -5.11
CA THR A 332 -28.61 -22.93 -4.11
C THR A 332 -27.80 -23.24 -2.85
N THR A 333 -26.48 -23.07 -2.88
CA THR A 333 -25.57 -23.31 -1.75
C THR A 333 -24.51 -22.23 -1.69
N ALA A 334 -24.52 -21.40 -0.63
CA ALA A 334 -23.50 -20.37 -0.42
C ALA A 334 -22.09 -20.99 -0.33
N ALA A 335 -21.16 -20.46 -1.12
CA ALA A 335 -19.79 -20.98 -1.21
C ALA A 335 -18.98 -20.66 0.06
N VAL A 336 -18.05 -21.54 0.45
CA VAL A 336 -17.08 -21.22 1.52
C VAL A 336 -16.19 -20.08 1.06
N TYR A 337 -15.98 -19.08 1.93
CA TYR A 337 -15.04 -18.00 1.69
C TYR A 337 -13.63 -18.59 1.53
N PRO A 338 -12.96 -18.42 0.38
CA PRO A 338 -11.81 -19.24 0.01
C PRO A 338 -10.54 -18.96 0.83
N TYR A 339 -10.57 -17.94 1.70
CA TYR A 339 -9.53 -17.63 2.67
C TYR A 339 -9.94 -17.99 4.11
N THR A 340 -10.91 -18.89 4.28
CA THR A 340 -11.22 -19.54 5.57
C THR A 340 -10.11 -20.54 5.91
N ILE A 341 -9.72 -20.63 7.19
CA ILE A 341 -8.78 -21.67 7.63
C ILE A 341 -9.36 -23.09 7.48
N ALA A 342 -8.52 -24.04 7.08
CA ALA A 342 -8.94 -25.41 6.77
C ALA A 342 -9.50 -26.21 7.97
N THR A 343 -9.20 -25.78 9.20
CA THR A 343 -9.71 -26.39 10.45
C THR A 343 -11.08 -25.85 10.89
N CYS A 344 -11.72 -25.00 10.10
CA CYS A 344 -12.97 -24.35 10.48
C CYS A 344 -14.11 -25.36 10.76
N LEU A 345 -14.69 -25.26 11.96
CA LEU A 345 -15.74 -26.13 12.50
C LEU A 345 -17.16 -25.58 12.28
N GLN A 346 -17.33 -24.26 12.12
CA GLN A 346 -18.64 -23.63 11.93
C GLN A 346 -18.54 -22.39 11.04
N TYR A 347 -19.53 -22.20 10.16
CA TYR A 347 -19.56 -21.11 9.20
C TYR A 347 -20.85 -20.28 9.27
N ALA A 348 -20.74 -18.97 9.06
CA ALA A 348 -21.83 -18.02 8.88
C ALA A 348 -21.96 -17.58 7.43
N THR A 349 -23.16 -17.61 6.85
CA THR A 349 -23.43 -17.06 5.50
C THR A 349 -23.66 -15.55 5.58
N VAL A 350 -23.00 -14.78 4.74
CA VAL A 350 -23.09 -13.31 4.68
C VAL A 350 -24.19 -12.86 3.72
N GLY A 351 -25.22 -12.20 4.23
CA GLY A 351 -26.27 -11.51 3.48
C GLY A 351 -25.90 -10.08 3.06
N SER A 352 -26.83 -9.38 2.40
CA SER A 352 -26.66 -7.98 1.96
C SER A 352 -26.52 -6.97 3.10
N ASP A 353 -27.00 -7.34 4.28
CA ASP A 353 -27.14 -6.46 5.45
C ASP A 353 -26.16 -6.86 6.58
N ASP A 354 -25.12 -7.62 6.24
CA ASP A 354 -24.12 -8.15 7.17
C ASP A 354 -22.78 -7.41 7.07
N TYR A 355 -22.14 -7.25 8.23
CA TYR A 355 -20.86 -6.59 8.44
C TYR A 355 -20.17 -7.26 9.65
N CYS A 356 -18.84 -7.20 9.78
CA CYS A 356 -18.13 -8.05 10.76
C CYS A 356 -18.68 -7.92 12.20
N GLN A 357 -18.91 -6.70 12.72
CA GLN A 357 -19.47 -6.51 14.06
C GLN A 357 -20.83 -7.21 14.28
N LYS A 358 -21.65 -7.37 13.24
CA LYS A 358 -22.92 -8.13 13.31
C LYS A 358 -22.66 -9.63 13.42
N ILE A 359 -21.66 -10.15 12.69
CA ILE A 359 -21.22 -11.56 12.74
C ILE A 359 -20.54 -11.85 14.09
N GLU A 360 -19.60 -11.00 14.51
CA GLU A 360 -18.94 -11.01 15.83
C GLU A 360 -19.97 -11.10 16.96
N THR A 361 -20.98 -10.21 16.96
CA THR A 361 -22.04 -10.18 17.97
C THR A 361 -22.94 -11.42 17.90
N ALA A 362 -23.31 -11.88 16.70
CA ALA A 362 -24.20 -13.03 16.52
C ALA A 362 -23.58 -14.37 16.94
N TYR A 363 -22.26 -14.51 16.85
CA TYR A 363 -21.54 -15.74 17.20
C TYR A 363 -20.73 -15.65 18.50
N GLY A 364 -20.65 -14.47 19.13
CA GLY A 364 -19.95 -14.25 20.39
C GLY A 364 -18.42 -14.25 20.26
N ILE A 365 -17.90 -13.76 19.14
CA ILE A 365 -16.48 -13.83 18.76
C ILE A 365 -15.91 -12.43 18.51
N SER A 366 -14.63 -12.22 18.79
CA SER A 366 -13.97 -10.94 18.55
C SER A 366 -13.60 -10.74 17.08
N ALA A 367 -13.49 -9.47 16.64
CA ALA A 367 -12.94 -9.10 15.34
C ALA A 367 -11.56 -9.73 15.05
N VAL A 368 -10.75 -9.98 16.09
CA VAL A 368 -9.46 -10.68 15.96
C VAL A 368 -9.70 -12.13 15.57
N GLN A 369 -10.49 -12.88 16.33
CA GLN A 369 -10.82 -14.29 16.02
C GLN A 369 -11.49 -14.45 14.64
N LEU A 370 -12.39 -13.53 14.28
CA LEU A 370 -13.06 -13.55 12.97
C LEU A 370 -12.06 -13.38 11.81
N ARG A 371 -11.00 -12.57 11.98
CA ARG A 371 -9.90 -12.46 11.01
C ARG A 371 -8.90 -13.61 11.09
N ASP A 372 -8.55 -14.10 12.28
CA ASP A 372 -7.64 -15.24 12.46
C ASP A 372 -8.18 -16.51 11.77
N TRP A 373 -9.49 -16.71 11.79
CA TRP A 373 -10.16 -17.83 11.10
C TRP A 373 -10.54 -17.53 9.63
N ASN A 374 -10.46 -16.27 9.20
CA ASN A 374 -10.65 -15.84 7.82
C ASN A 374 -9.56 -14.84 7.38
N PRO A 375 -8.27 -15.22 7.26
CA PRO A 375 -7.16 -14.27 7.05
C PRO A 375 -7.21 -13.38 5.80
N GLY A 376 -8.19 -13.57 4.91
CA GLY A 376 -8.48 -12.64 3.82
C GLY A 376 -9.30 -11.39 4.24
N LEU A 377 -9.88 -11.34 5.44
CA LEU A 377 -10.63 -10.18 5.94
C LEU A 377 -9.68 -9.03 6.34
N ASP A 378 -9.97 -7.82 5.86
CA ASP A 378 -9.19 -6.63 6.23
C ASP A 378 -9.51 -6.13 7.66
N GLU A 379 -8.63 -5.30 8.23
CA GLU A 379 -8.76 -4.85 9.62
C GLU A 379 -10.04 -4.02 9.87
N ALA A 380 -10.49 -3.25 8.88
CA ALA A 380 -11.71 -2.44 8.93
C ALA A 380 -12.96 -3.23 8.51
N CYS A 381 -12.80 -4.48 8.07
CA CYS A 381 -13.82 -5.34 7.49
C CYS A 381 -14.61 -4.67 6.35
N THR A 382 -13.90 -4.00 5.44
CA THR A 382 -14.50 -3.41 4.23
C THR A 382 -14.70 -4.41 3.08
N ASN A 383 -14.19 -5.64 3.22
CA ASN A 383 -14.09 -6.62 2.14
C ASN A 383 -14.90 -7.92 2.35
N LEU A 384 -16.01 -7.88 3.09
CA LEU A 384 -16.95 -9.00 3.20
C LEU A 384 -17.62 -9.31 1.85
N TRP A 385 -17.72 -10.59 1.50
CA TRP A 385 -18.32 -11.08 0.26
C TRP A 385 -19.75 -11.59 0.52
N CYS A 386 -20.75 -10.85 0.05
CA CYS A 386 -22.14 -11.28 0.08
C CYS A 386 -22.31 -12.63 -0.65
N GLY A 387 -23.09 -13.55 -0.06
CA GLY A 387 -23.32 -14.90 -0.58
C GLY A 387 -22.24 -15.94 -0.23
N TYR A 388 -21.21 -15.57 0.54
CA TYR A 388 -20.16 -16.49 0.99
C TYR A 388 -20.30 -16.87 2.47
N ARG A 389 -19.69 -18.00 2.84
CA ARG A 389 -19.69 -18.60 4.17
C ARG A 389 -18.33 -18.42 4.83
N TYR A 390 -18.27 -17.58 5.86
CA TYR A 390 -17.07 -17.25 6.63
C TYR A 390 -17.00 -18.09 7.90
N CYS A 391 -15.80 -18.40 8.37
CA CYS A 391 -15.60 -19.13 9.62
C CYS A 391 -16.02 -18.30 10.84
N VAL A 392 -16.69 -18.96 11.78
CA VAL A 392 -17.12 -18.40 13.08
C VAL A 392 -16.83 -19.35 14.25
N LYS A 393 -16.13 -20.46 14.01
CA LYS A 393 -15.57 -21.37 15.01
C LYS A 393 -14.52 -22.28 14.37
N ALA A 394 -13.40 -22.49 15.05
CA ALA A 394 -12.37 -23.48 14.71
C ALA A 394 -11.89 -24.23 15.96
#